data_AF-A0A653W1P0-F1
#
_entry.id   AF-A0A653W1P0-F1
#
_cell.length_a   1.000
_cell.length_b   1.000
_cell.length_c   1.000
_cell.angle_alpha   90.00
_cell.angle_beta   90.00
_cell.angle_gamma   90.00
#
_symmetry.space_group_name_H-M   'P 1'
#
loop_
_entity.id
_entity.type
_entity.pdbx_description
1 polymer ?
#
loop_
_entity_poly.entity_id
_entity_poly.type
_entity_poly.pdbx_seq_one_letter_code
_entity_poly.pdbx_strand_id
1 'polypeptide(L)'
;MAGINIGIVVADASTYRHFADHGLWSFVRSGWLDIVMAHPGAWIGLLAAGEVAIGLAFLGPKPWPRTAYAAAIGFHVALMSFGWGVWLWAVPAIGGLVIAARHDLGADAGRARSPARTAT
;
A
#
# COMPACT_ATOMS: atom_id res chain seq x y z
N MET A 1 18.84 -1.16 -8.64
CA MET A 1 19.68 -1.31 -7.43
C MET A 1 18.84 -1.19 -6.14
N ALA A 2 17.67 -1.81 -6.05
CA ALA A 2 16.77 -1.72 -4.88
C ALA A 2 16.71 -3.03 -4.05
N GLY A 3 16.90 -4.19 -4.69
CA GLY A 3 16.75 -5.50 -4.02
C GLY A 3 17.82 -5.85 -2.98
N ILE A 4 19.08 -5.41 -3.16
CA ILE A 4 20.17 -5.72 -2.21
C ILE A 4 20.01 -4.93 -0.90
N ASN A 5 19.53 -3.68 -0.98
CA ASN A 5 19.26 -2.86 0.21
C ASN A 5 18.05 -3.37 1.00
N ILE A 6 17.02 -3.90 0.32
CA ILE A 6 15.87 -4.52 1.00
C ILE A 6 16.31 -5.76 1.79
N GLY A 7 17.20 -6.60 1.24
CA GLY A 7 17.70 -7.78 1.93
C GLY A 7 18.50 -7.46 3.21
N ILE A 8 19.33 -6.42 3.18
CA ILE A 8 20.12 -5.98 4.35
C ILE A 8 19.25 -5.28 5.39
N VAL A 9 18.28 -4.45 4.98
CA VAL A 9 17.36 -3.75 5.88
C VAL A 9 16.36 -4.71 6.54
N VAL A 10 15.98 -5.80 5.86
CA VAL A 10 15.19 -6.90 6.47
C VAL A 10 16.05 -7.71 7.45
N ALA A 11 17.36 -7.86 7.19
CA ALA A 11 18.28 -8.57 8.07
C ALA A 11 18.60 -7.80 9.37
N ASP A 12 18.56 -6.46 9.33
CA ASP A 12 18.67 -5.62 10.53
C ASP A 12 17.40 -4.79 10.76
N ALA A 13 16.37 -5.49 11.23
CA ALA A 13 15.07 -4.91 11.56
C ALA A 13 15.14 -3.83 12.65
N SER A 14 16.27 -3.70 13.37
CA SER A 14 16.49 -2.61 14.33
C SER A 14 16.59 -1.23 13.67
N THR A 15 16.92 -1.17 12.37
CA THR A 15 16.90 0.04 11.54
C THR A 15 15.53 0.73 11.56
N TYR A 16 14.45 -0.05 11.72
CA TYR A 16 13.08 0.46 11.75
C TYR A 16 12.67 1.04 13.11
N ARG A 17 13.50 0.95 14.15
CA ARG A 17 13.16 1.41 15.51
C ARG A 17 12.69 2.87 15.53
N HIS A 18 13.41 3.74 14.84
CA HIS A 18 13.14 5.18 14.82
C HIS A 18 12.11 5.61 13.76
N PHE A 19 11.55 4.66 13.01
CA PHE A 19 10.64 4.95 11.90
C PHE A 19 9.37 5.69 12.36
N ALA A 20 8.84 5.34 13.53
CA ALA A 20 7.64 5.96 14.08
C ALA A 20 7.91 7.18 14.98
N ASP A 21 9.16 7.63 15.15
CA ASP A 21 9.48 8.74 16.08
C ASP A 21 8.73 10.03 15.72
N HIS A 22 8.44 10.23 14.43
CA HIS A 22 7.67 11.35 13.90
C HIS A 22 6.18 11.05 13.71
N GLY A 23 5.69 9.92 14.24
CA GLY A 23 4.29 9.51 14.16
C GLY A 23 3.36 10.59 14.69
N LEU A 24 2.26 10.85 13.98
CA LEU A 24 1.33 11.94 14.29
C LEU A 24 0.62 11.74 15.65
N TRP A 25 0.42 10.49 16.05
CA TRP A 25 -0.33 10.12 17.25
C TRP A 25 0.56 9.38 18.25
N SER A 26 0.37 9.64 19.55
CA SER A 26 1.12 8.95 20.61
C SER A 26 0.96 7.44 20.55
N PHE A 27 -0.24 6.93 20.26
CA PHE A 27 -0.50 5.50 20.14
C PHE A 27 0.27 4.84 18.98
N VAL A 28 0.56 5.58 17.90
CA VAL A 28 1.36 5.06 16.77
C VAL A 28 2.81 4.92 17.21
N ARG A 29 3.33 5.91 17.93
CA ARG A 29 4.70 5.91 18.45
C ARG A 29 4.90 4.80 19.48
N SER A 30 4.02 4.71 20.48
CA SER A 30 4.10 3.68 21.52
C SER A 30 3.78 2.30 20.95
N GLY A 31 2.73 2.15 20.13
CA GLY A 31 2.38 0.87 19.51
C GLY A 31 3.49 0.34 18.60
N TRP A 32 4.22 1.21 17.90
CA TRP A 32 5.38 0.81 17.12
C TRP A 32 6.50 0.24 18.00
N LEU A 33 6.86 0.93 19.09
CA LEU A 33 7.91 0.48 20.00
C LEU A 33 7.49 -0.75 20.81
N ASP A 34 6.25 -0.80 21.29
CA ASP A 34 5.78 -1.81 22.24
C ASP A 34 5.30 -3.09 21.55
N ILE A 35 4.74 -3.01 20.33
CA ILE A 35 4.15 -4.15 19.61
C ILE A 35 5.04 -4.55 18.43
N VAL A 36 5.32 -3.61 17.53
CA VAL A 36 6.04 -3.91 16.29
C VAL A 36 7.49 -4.23 16.59
N MET A 37 8.17 -3.41 17.39
CA MET A 37 9.57 -3.63 17.76
C MET A 37 9.78 -4.73 18.81
N ALA A 38 8.72 -5.26 19.43
CA ALA A 38 8.83 -6.49 20.24
C ALA A 38 9.15 -7.71 19.35
N HIS A 39 8.58 -7.76 18.14
CA HIS A 39 8.82 -8.82 17.16
C HIS A 39 8.95 -8.23 15.73
N PRO A 40 10.01 -7.46 15.45
CA PRO A 40 10.09 -6.63 14.26
C PRO A 40 10.13 -7.48 12.99
N GLY A 41 10.83 -8.62 13.00
CA GLY A 41 10.85 -9.53 11.86
C GLY A 41 9.46 -10.08 11.48
N ALA A 42 8.63 -10.43 12.46
CA ALA A 42 7.28 -10.95 12.19
C ALA A 42 6.35 -9.85 11.65
N TRP A 43 6.32 -8.69 12.29
CA TRP A 43 5.42 -7.60 11.92
C TRP A 43 5.85 -6.88 10.64
N ILE A 44 7.14 -6.61 10.45
CA ILE A 44 7.67 -6.03 9.20
C ILE A 44 7.54 -7.05 8.07
N GLY A 45 7.79 -8.34 8.33
CA GLY A 45 7.56 -9.40 7.37
C GLY A 45 6.10 -9.49 6.92
N LEU A 46 5.15 -9.37 7.86
CA LEU A 46 3.72 -9.34 7.56
C LEU A 46 3.34 -8.10 6.73
N LEU A 47 3.92 -6.94 7.05
CA LEU A 47 3.79 -5.71 6.27
C LEU A 47 4.27 -5.89 4.82
N ALA A 48 5.48 -6.43 4.64
CA ALA A 48 6.04 -6.72 3.32
C ALA A 48 5.19 -7.75 2.55
N ALA A 49 4.70 -8.79 3.22
CA ALA A 49 3.79 -9.76 2.62
C ALA A 49 2.47 -9.10 2.18
N GLY A 50 1.96 -8.14 2.95
CA GLY A 50 0.79 -7.33 2.59
C GLY A 50 1.03 -6.49 1.33
N GLU A 51 2.17 -5.81 1.23
CA GLU A 51 2.56 -5.07 0.02
C GLU A 51 2.63 -5.98 -1.21
N VAL A 52 3.28 -7.14 -1.08
CA VAL A 52 3.36 -8.12 -2.16
C VAL A 52 1.96 -8.62 -2.54
N ALA A 53 1.10 -8.90 -1.57
CA ALA A 53 -0.28 -9.31 -1.84
C ALA A 53 -1.08 -8.24 -2.59
N ILE A 54 -0.93 -6.97 -2.23
CA ILE A 54 -1.55 -5.84 -2.95
C ILE A 54 -1.00 -5.75 -4.38
N GLY A 55 0.32 -5.84 -4.56
CA GLY A 55 0.94 -5.83 -5.89
C GLY A 55 0.48 -6.99 -6.76
N LEU A 56 0.40 -8.20 -6.20
CA LEU A 56 -0.14 -9.37 -6.89
C LEU A 56 -1.62 -9.21 -7.23
N ALA A 57 -2.40 -8.51 -6.41
CA ALA A 57 -3.80 -8.21 -6.71
C ALA A 57 -3.97 -7.34 -7.97
N PHE A 58 -2.95 -6.55 -8.35
CA PHE A 58 -2.92 -5.81 -9.63
C PHE A 58 -2.49 -6.67 -10.82
N LEU A 59 -1.69 -7.72 -10.61
CA LEU A 59 -1.16 -8.59 -11.67
C LEU A 59 -2.10 -9.76 -12.02
N GLY A 60 -3.01 -10.12 -11.11
CA GLY A 60 -3.87 -11.29 -11.25
C GLY A 60 -5.06 -11.09 -12.21
N PRO A 61 -5.48 -12.14 -12.93
CA PRO A 61 -6.72 -12.12 -13.71
C PRO A 61 -7.92 -12.22 -12.76
N LYS A 62 -8.37 -11.11 -12.16
CA LYS A 62 -9.57 -11.13 -11.29
C LYS A 62 -10.38 -9.82 -11.32
N PRO A 63 -11.71 -9.91 -11.07
CA PRO A 63 -12.70 -8.91 -11.42
C PRO A 63 -12.86 -7.76 -10.41
N TRP A 64 -11.96 -7.62 -9.43
CA TRP A 64 -12.14 -6.67 -8.31
C TRP A 64 -11.07 -5.57 -8.30
N PRO A 65 -10.93 -4.76 -9.37
CA PRO A 65 -9.99 -3.65 -9.39
C PRO A 65 -10.23 -2.67 -8.23
N ARG A 66 -11.51 -2.52 -7.81
CA ARG A 66 -11.88 -1.68 -6.66
C ARG A 66 -11.18 -2.09 -5.37
N THR A 67 -11.07 -3.40 -5.08
CA THR A 67 -10.45 -3.85 -3.83
C THR A 67 -8.93 -3.68 -3.86
N ALA A 68 -8.29 -3.87 -5.02
CA ALA A 68 -6.86 -3.63 -5.18
C ALA A 68 -6.51 -2.13 -4.98
N TYR A 69 -7.28 -1.24 -5.63
CA TYR A 69 -7.13 0.21 -5.45
C TYR A 69 -7.45 0.65 -4.01
N ALA A 70 -8.53 0.14 -3.40
CA ALA A 70 -8.88 0.47 -2.03
C ALA A 70 -7.83 0.00 -1.02
N ALA A 71 -7.28 -1.20 -1.20
CA ALA A 71 -6.21 -1.72 -0.35
C ALA A 71 -4.94 -0.88 -0.49
N ALA A 72 -4.53 -0.54 -1.72
CA ALA A 72 -3.37 0.30 -1.98
C ALA A 72 -3.52 1.71 -1.39
N ILE A 73 -4.68 2.36 -1.58
CA ILE A 73 -4.94 3.69 -1.02
C ILE A 73 -4.99 3.61 0.51
N GLY A 74 -5.70 2.63 1.07
CA GLY A 74 -5.80 2.43 2.52
C GLY A 74 -4.44 2.21 3.17
N PHE A 75 -3.55 1.45 2.52
CA PHE A 75 -2.18 1.26 2.95
C PHE A 75 -1.41 2.58 3.01
N HIS A 76 -1.48 3.41 1.96
CA HIS A 76 -0.81 4.72 1.96
C HIS A 76 -1.40 5.68 3.00
N VAL A 77 -2.72 5.66 3.21
CA VAL A 77 -3.37 6.46 4.27
C VAL A 77 -2.92 6.00 5.66
N ALA A 78 -2.78 4.69 5.90
CA ALA A 78 -2.22 4.19 7.15
C ALA A 78 -0.75 4.62 7.32
N LEU A 79 0.05 4.57 6.26
CA LEU A 79 1.43 5.04 6.29
C LEU A 79 1.54 6.53 6.67
N MET A 80 0.59 7.37 6.27
CA MET A 80 0.57 8.79 6.64
C MET A 80 0.51 9.02 8.16
N SER A 81 0.10 8.05 8.98
CA SER A 81 0.13 8.19 10.44
C SER A 81 1.55 8.22 11.02
N PHE A 82 2.54 7.76 10.26
CA PHE A 82 3.95 7.71 10.67
C PHE A 82 4.71 9.04 10.56
N GLY A 83 4.07 10.07 10.00
CA GLY A 83 4.57 11.45 10.06
C GLY A 83 4.68 12.13 8.72
N TRP A 84 5.06 13.41 8.75
CA TRP A 84 5.02 14.31 7.60
C TRP A 84 5.92 13.87 6.43
N GLY A 85 7.09 13.28 6.70
CA GLY A 85 7.97 12.79 5.64
C GLY A 85 7.30 11.76 4.73
N VAL A 86 6.40 10.95 5.29
CA VAL A 86 5.64 9.95 4.55
C VAL A 86 4.56 10.59 3.67
N TRP A 87 4.02 11.75 4.06
CA TRP A 87 3.00 12.46 3.28
C TRP A 87 3.53 12.91 1.92
N LEU A 88 4.79 13.34 1.86
CA LEU A 88 5.43 13.79 0.62
C LEU A 88 5.42 12.69 -0.46
N TRP A 89 5.50 11.43 -0.03
CA TRP A 89 5.42 10.27 -0.93
C TRP A 89 3.99 9.75 -1.10
N ALA A 90 3.24 9.65 0.00
CA ALA A 90 1.91 9.07 0.00
C ALA A 90 0.88 9.91 -0.75
N VAL A 91 0.93 11.23 -0.66
CA VAL A 91 -0.05 12.11 -1.32
C VAL A 91 0.03 12.00 -2.86
N PRO A 92 1.22 12.13 -3.50
CA PRO A 92 1.33 11.88 -4.93
C PRO A 92 0.94 10.46 -5.33
N ALA A 93 1.33 9.44 -4.56
CA ALA A 93 1.00 8.05 -4.84
C ALA A 93 -0.52 7.80 -4.79
N ILE A 94 -1.20 8.29 -3.75
CA ILE A 94 -2.66 8.26 -3.64
C ILE A 94 -3.32 9.00 -4.80
N GLY A 95 -2.81 10.18 -5.17
CA GLY A 95 -3.30 10.94 -6.32
C GLY A 95 -3.26 10.12 -7.62
N GLY A 96 -2.12 9.49 -7.89
CA GLY A 96 -1.95 8.59 -9.03
C GLY A 96 -2.89 7.40 -8.99
N LEU A 97 -3.01 6.74 -7.83
CA LEU A 97 -3.91 5.60 -7.62
C LEU A 97 -5.38 5.98 -7.82
N VAL A 98 -5.81 7.16 -7.36
CA VAL A 98 -7.18 7.64 -7.54
C VAL A 98 -7.47 7.95 -9.00
N ILE A 99 -6.53 8.56 -9.73
CA ILE A 99 -6.68 8.83 -11.16
C ILE A 99 -6.78 7.50 -11.92
N ALA A 100 -5.85 6.58 -11.68
CA ALA A 100 -5.84 5.26 -12.31
C ALA A 100 -7.15 4.48 -12.01
N ALA A 101 -7.60 4.47 -10.76
CA ALA A 101 -8.86 3.86 -10.37
C ALA A 101 -10.06 4.45 -11.13
N ARG A 102 -10.11 5.77 -11.31
CA ARG A 102 -11.20 6.42 -12.06
C ARG A 102 -11.21 5.98 -13.52
N HIS A 103 -10.04 5.86 -14.15
CA HIS A 103 -9.92 5.42 -15.53
C HIS A 103 -10.31 3.95 -15.70
N ASP A 104 -9.76 3.05 -14.90
CA ASP A 104 -10.00 1.61 -15.03
C ASP A 104 -11.45 1.24 -14.71
N LEU A 105 -11.98 1.75 -13.59
CA LEU A 105 -13.36 1.48 -13.19
C LEU A 105 -14.37 2.13 -14.13
N GLY A 106 -14.04 3.29 -14.70
CA GLY A 106 -14.83 3.95 -15.73
C GLY A 106 -14.87 3.17 -17.04
N ALA A 107 -13.71 2.65 -17.47
CA ALA A 107 -13.59 1.82 -18.67
C ALA A 107 -14.38 0.51 -18.54
N ASP A 108 -14.31 -0.15 -17.38
CA ASP A 108 -15.08 -1.38 -17.11
C ASP A 108 -16.59 -1.14 -17.13
N ALA A 109 -17.06 -0.05 -16.50
CA ALA A 109 -18.47 0.35 -16.55
C ALA A 109 -18.92 0.74 -17.97
N GLY A 110 -18.02 1.30 -18.79
CA GLY A 110 -18.26 1.57 -20.21
C GLY A 110 -18.44 0.28 -21.02
N ARG A 111 -17.54 -0.70 -20.86
CA ARG A 111 -17.64 -2.02 -21.53
C ARG A 111 -18.92 -2.75 -21.15
N ALA A 112 -19.30 -2.75 -19.86
CA ALA A 112 -20.52 -3.40 -19.39
C ALA A 112 -21.81 -2.78 -19.96
N ARG A 113 -21.81 -1.48 -20.28
CA ARG A 113 -22.95 -0.73 -20.87
C ARG A 113 -23.03 -0.81 -22.40
N SER A 114 -22.03 -1.35 -23.06
CA SER A 114 -22.06 -1.67 -24.49
C SER A 114 -22.21 -3.17 -24.73
N PRO A 115 -23.30 -3.84 -24.28
CA PRO A 115 -23.56 -5.19 -24.71
C PRO A 115 -24.03 -5.14 -26.17
N ALA A 116 -23.18 -5.59 -27.08
CA ALA A 116 -23.50 -5.98 -28.46
C ALA A 116 -24.18 -4.92 -29.34
N ARG A 117 -23.37 -4.12 -30.05
CA ARG A 117 -23.74 -3.63 -31.39
C ARG A 117 -23.21 -4.60 -32.46
N THR A 118 -23.71 -5.83 -32.43
CA THR A 118 -23.60 -6.84 -33.50
C THR A 118 -25.04 -7.16 -33.87
N ALA A 119 -25.69 -6.38 -34.76
CA ALA A 119 -25.66 -6.52 -36.22
C ALA A 119 -25.93 -7.99 -36.62
N THR A 120 -27.18 -8.41 -36.84
CA THR A 120 -27.97 -8.33 -38.10
C THR A 120 -27.19 -8.72 -39.34
#